data_AF-A0A953KIR6-F1
#
_entry.id   AF-A0A953KIR6-F1
#
_cell.length_a   1.000
_cell.length_b   1.000
_cell.length_c   1.000
_cell.angle_alpha   90.00
_cell.angle_beta   90.00
_cell.angle_gamma   90.00
#
_symmetry.space_group_name_H-M   'P 1'
#
loop_
_entity.id
_entity.type
_entity.pdbx_description
1 polymer ?
#
loop_
_entity_poly.entity_id
_entity_poly.type
_entity_poly.pdbx_seq_one_letter_code
_entity_poly.pdbx_strand_id
1 'polypeptide(L)'
;MINSINWFEIPVTDFERAKAFYSEILNTSIGEMPFPEGRYGILAYDQQGVGGGLVQGEGFVPSQTGTIVYLNGGEDLNVPLSKVEAAGAKSSCPRLL
;
A
#
# COMPACT_ATOMS: atom_id res chain seq x y z
N MET A 1 13.58 -10.87 -18.37
CA MET A 1 13.07 -10.49 -17.04
C MET A 1 12.33 -9.17 -17.22
N ILE A 2 11.04 -9.09 -16.89
CA ILE A 2 10.19 -7.92 -17.19
C ILE A 2 10.37 -6.84 -16.10
N ASN A 3 10.37 -7.24 -14.82
CA ASN A 3 10.57 -6.36 -13.67
C ASN A 3 11.57 -6.98 -12.69
N SER A 4 12.34 -6.15 -11.97
CA SER A 4 13.22 -6.59 -10.88
C SER A 4 12.46 -6.94 -9.60
N ILE A 5 11.23 -6.43 -9.45
CA ILE A 5 10.32 -6.75 -8.36
C ILE A 5 9.15 -7.55 -8.94
N ASN A 6 8.85 -8.70 -8.35
CA ASN A 6 7.66 -9.49 -8.68
C ASN A 6 6.50 -9.25 -7.70
N TRP A 7 6.85 -9.04 -6.43
CA TRP A 7 5.89 -8.84 -5.34
C TRP A 7 6.57 -8.06 -4.20
N PHE A 8 5.82 -7.19 -3.52
CA PHE A 8 6.28 -6.50 -2.31
C PHE A 8 5.26 -6.61 -1.19
N GLU A 9 5.69 -6.38 0.04
CA GLU A 9 4.83 -6.41 1.22
C GLU A 9 5.03 -5.16 2.06
N ILE A 10 3.93 -4.62 2.56
CA ILE A 10 3.90 -3.49 3.49
C ILE A 10 3.40 -4.02 4.83
N PRO A 11 4.30 -4.15 5.83
CA PRO A 11 3.90 -4.48 7.18
C PRO A 11 2.99 -3.40 7.78
N VAL A 12 1.93 -3.81 8.48
CA VAL A 12 0.98 -2.92 9.14
C VAL A 12 0.67 -3.40 10.55
N THR A 13 0.54 -2.46 11.48
CA THR A 13 0.15 -2.75 12.88
C THR A 13 -1.36 -2.77 13.10
N ASP A 14 -2.10 -2.00 12.29
CA ASP A 14 -3.56 -1.93 12.27
C ASP A 14 -4.03 -2.19 10.84
N PHE A 15 -4.49 -3.40 10.59
CA PHE A 15 -4.85 -3.85 9.26
C PHE A 15 -6.11 -3.15 8.72
N GLU A 16 -7.15 -2.97 9.53
CA GLU A 16 -8.39 -2.32 9.06
C GLU A 16 -8.14 -0.88 8.68
N ARG A 17 -7.39 -0.15 9.51
CA ARG A 17 -7.02 1.24 9.21
C ARG A 17 -6.18 1.32 7.93
N ALA A 18 -5.19 0.43 7.78
CA ALA A 18 -4.35 0.42 6.59
C ALA A 18 -5.14 0.05 5.33
N LYS A 19 -5.99 -0.98 5.41
CA LYS A 19 -6.86 -1.41 4.31
C LYS A 19 -7.76 -0.26 3.86
N ALA A 20 -8.42 0.43 4.78
CA ALA A 20 -9.25 1.58 4.47
C ALA A 20 -8.45 2.72 3.81
N PHE A 21 -7.27 3.04 4.37
CA PHE A 21 -6.38 4.07 3.83
C PHE A 21 -5.94 3.77 2.40
N TYR A 22 -5.35 2.59 2.15
CA TYR A 22 -4.85 2.25 0.81
C TYR A 22 -5.98 2.08 -0.20
N SER A 23 -7.15 1.58 0.22
CA SER A 23 -8.32 1.51 -0.66
C SER A 23 -8.79 2.89 -1.11
N GLU A 24 -8.83 3.86 -0.20
CA GLU A 24 -9.23 5.24 -0.49
C GLU A 24 -8.24 5.96 -1.40
N ILE A 25 -6.94 5.86 -1.10
CA ILE A 25 -5.87 6.55 -1.85
C ILE A 25 -5.69 5.97 -3.25
N LEU A 26 -5.72 4.63 -3.38
CA LEU A 26 -5.56 3.97 -4.67
C LEU A 26 -6.88 3.81 -5.43
N ASN A 27 -7.98 4.27 -4.84
CA ASN A 27 -9.34 4.18 -5.40
C ASN A 27 -9.67 2.76 -5.87
N THR A 28 -9.36 1.77 -5.02
CA THR A 28 -9.53 0.35 -5.32
C THR A 28 -9.97 -0.43 -4.07
N SER A 29 -10.46 -1.64 -4.24
CA SER A 29 -10.75 -2.54 -3.13
C SER A 29 -9.56 -3.46 -2.84
N ILE A 30 -9.22 -3.62 -1.57
CA ILE A 30 -8.23 -4.61 -1.14
C ILE A 30 -8.93 -5.90 -0.74
N GLY A 31 -8.62 -6.97 -1.47
CA GLY A 31 -9.14 -8.32 -1.20
C GLY A 31 -8.36 -8.98 -0.07
N GLU A 32 -9.05 -9.61 0.87
CA GLU A 32 -8.40 -10.38 1.93
C GLU A 32 -8.22 -11.83 1.52
N MET A 33 -7.09 -12.42 1.91
CA MET A 33 -6.83 -13.83 1.72
C MET A 33 -6.55 -14.53 3.06
N PRO A 34 -6.87 -15.83 3.18
CA PRO A 34 -6.52 -16.59 4.37
C PRO A 34 -5.02 -16.52 4.65
N PHE A 35 -4.67 -16.10 5.85
CA PHE A 35 -3.30 -16.06 6.35
C PHE A 35 -3.31 -16.46 7.83
N PRO A 36 -2.98 -17.72 8.18
CA PRO A 36 -3.13 -18.23 9.54
C PRO A 36 -2.37 -17.42 10.61
N GLU A 37 -1.24 -16.83 10.24
CA GLU A 37 -0.33 -16.12 11.13
C GLU A 37 -0.68 -14.62 11.29
N GLY A 38 -1.83 -14.19 10.77
CA GLY A 38 -2.36 -12.85 10.98
C GLY A 38 -3.39 -12.44 9.92
N ARG A 39 -3.14 -11.33 9.22
CA ARG A 39 -4.01 -10.82 8.17
C ARG A 39 -3.24 -10.41 6.92
N TYR A 40 -3.83 -10.69 5.78
CA TYR A 40 -3.22 -10.41 4.49
C TYR A 40 -4.23 -9.81 3.51
N GLY A 41 -3.86 -8.67 2.93
CA GLY A 41 -4.67 -7.92 1.99
C GLY A 41 -3.91 -7.73 0.69
N ILE A 42 -4.50 -8.15 -0.42
CA ILE A 42 -3.93 -8.00 -1.76
C ILE A 42 -4.29 -6.63 -2.31
N LEU A 43 -3.27 -5.82 -2.60
CA LEU A 43 -3.43 -4.58 -3.37
C LEU A 43 -3.83 -4.95 -4.80
N ALA A 44 -4.72 -4.18 -5.43
CA ALA A 44 -5.12 -4.45 -6.80
C ALA A 44 -3.96 -4.26 -7.79
N TYR A 45 -3.85 -5.17 -8.76
CA TYR A 45 -2.84 -5.14 -9.81
C TYR A 45 -3.39 -5.82 -11.08
N ASP A 46 -2.86 -5.43 -12.25
CA ASP A 46 -3.20 -6.04 -13.53
C ASP A 46 -2.50 -7.40 -13.70
N GLN A 47 -3.02 -8.26 -14.58
CA GLN A 47 -2.46 -9.61 -14.81
C GLN A 47 -0.95 -9.65 -15.12
N GLN A 48 -0.41 -8.59 -15.74
CA GLN A 48 1.01 -8.46 -16.07
C GLN A 48 1.72 -7.39 -15.21
N GLY A 49 1.01 -6.79 -14.26
CA GLY A 49 1.52 -5.79 -13.34
C GLY A 49 2.26 -6.40 -12.14
N VAL A 50 3.02 -5.57 -11.44
CA VAL A 50 3.64 -5.93 -10.15
C VAL A 50 2.60 -5.72 -9.06
N GLY A 51 2.31 -6.78 -8.30
CA GLY A 51 1.40 -6.72 -7.16
C GLY A 51 2.11 -6.49 -5.83
N GLY A 52 1.31 -6.40 -4.77
CA GLY A 52 1.82 -6.34 -3.41
C GLY A 52 0.72 -6.56 -2.38
N GLY A 53 1.14 -6.72 -1.12
CA GLY A 53 0.26 -7.02 -0.01
C GLY A 53 0.42 -6.10 1.19
N LEU A 54 -0.67 -5.87 1.90
CA LEU A 54 -0.65 -5.44 3.29
C LEU A 54 -0.58 -6.68 4.18
N VAL A 55 0.36 -6.71 5.11
CA VAL A 55 0.55 -7.86 5.99
C VAL A 55 0.61 -7.42 7.45
N GLN A 56 -0.22 -8.06 8.28
CA GLN A 56 -0.18 -7.96 9.74
C GLN A 56 0.09 -9.36 10.27
N GLY A 57 1.13 -9.52 11.09
CA GLY A 57 1.48 -10.82 11.65
C GLY A 57 2.78 -10.76 12.44
N GLU A 58 3.11 -11.85 13.13
CA GLU A 58 4.38 -11.96 13.85
C GLU A 58 5.57 -11.85 12.88
N GLY A 59 6.59 -11.06 13.24
CA GLY A 59 7.76 -10.81 12.39
C GLY A 59 7.58 -9.74 11.31
N PHE A 60 6.35 -9.31 11.01
CA PHE A 60 6.07 -8.23 10.06
C PHE A 60 6.01 -6.88 10.77
N VAL A 61 7.17 -6.24 10.91
CA VAL A 61 7.32 -4.98 11.65
C VAL A 61 7.52 -3.80 10.69
N PRO A 62 6.67 -2.75 10.73
CA PRO A 62 6.89 -1.55 9.94
C PRO A 62 8.23 -0.89 10.33
N SER A 63 8.98 -0.43 9.33
CA SER A 63 10.27 0.23 9.54
C SER A 63 10.33 1.56 8.82
N GLN A 64 10.95 2.56 9.46
CA GLN A 64 11.24 3.87 8.85
C GLN A 64 12.54 3.88 8.05
N THR A 65 13.38 2.84 8.19
CA THR A 65 14.71 2.75 7.55
C THR A 65 14.82 1.54 6.61
N GLY A 66 13.68 0.96 6.24
CA GLY A 66 13.60 -0.15 5.29
C GLY A 66 13.50 0.30 3.84
N THR A 67 13.07 -0.63 2.98
CA THR A 67 12.81 -0.36 1.56
C THR A 67 11.74 0.70 1.38
N ILE A 68 11.97 1.64 0.46
CA ILE A 68 10.98 2.62 0.02
C ILE A 68 10.24 2.04 -1.20
N VAL A 69 8.92 1.87 -1.07
CA VAL A 69 8.06 1.39 -2.16
C VAL A 69 7.33 2.59 -2.77
N TYR A 70 7.41 2.72 -4.10
CA TYR A 70 6.65 3.72 -4.85
C TYR A 70 5.38 3.07 -5.40
N LEU A 71 4.23 3.59 -5.01
CA LEU A 71 2.93 3.14 -5.51
C LEU A 71 2.51 4.00 -6.71
N ASN A 72 1.89 3.38 -7.69
CA ASN A 72 1.34 4.09 -8.85
C ASN A 72 0.10 4.88 -8.42
N GLY A 73 0.18 6.21 -8.44
CA GLY A 73 -0.91 7.11 -8.12
C GLY A 73 -1.80 7.50 -9.31
N GLY A 74 -1.63 6.85 -10.47
CA GLY A 74 -2.32 7.19 -11.70
C GLY A 74 -1.65 8.31 -12.49
N GLU A 75 -2.34 8.79 -13.53
CA GLU A 75 -1.85 9.85 -14.43
C GLU A 75 -1.81 11.23 -13.76
N ASP A 76 -2.71 11.48 -12.81
CA ASP A 76 -2.78 12.73 -12.04
C ASP A 76 -2.63 12.46 -10.54
N LEU A 77 -1.46 12.77 -10.00
CA LEU A 77 -1.16 12.61 -8.58
C LEU A 77 -1.98 13.55 -7.68
N ASN A 78 -2.62 14.60 -8.22
CA ASN A 78 -3.49 15.45 -7.41
C ASN A 78 -4.70 14.68 -6.87
N VAL A 79 -5.17 13.66 -7.58
CA VAL A 79 -6.30 12.82 -7.15
C VAL A 79 -6.00 12.12 -5.83
N PRO A 80 -4.98 11.25 -5.73
CA PRO A 80 -4.63 10.62 -4.46
C PRO A 80 -4.21 11.67 -3.42
N LEU A 81 -3.41 12.68 -3.80
CA LEU A 81 -2.91 13.71 -2.87
C LEU A 81 -4.03 14.52 -2.20
N SER A 82 -5.15 14.74 -2.88
CA SER A 82 -6.31 15.45 -2.31
C SER A 82 -6.98 14.69 -1.16
N LYS A 83 -6.77 13.36 -1.08
CA LYS A 83 -7.38 12.47 -0.10
C LYS A 83 -6.48 12.15 1.09
N VAL A 84 -5.15 12.31 0.94
CA VAL A 84 -4.13 11.89 1.92
C VAL A 84 -4.39 12.46 3.31
N GLU A 85 -4.68 13.76 3.41
CA GLU A 85 -4.90 14.41 4.71
C GLU A 85 -6.20 13.93 5.37
N ALA A 86 -7.29 13.84 4.59
CA ALA A 86 -8.58 13.35 5.07
C ALA A 86 -8.53 11.88 5.50
N ALA A 87 -7.69 11.08 4.84
CA ALA A 87 -7.43 9.68 5.18
C ALA A 87 -6.46 9.50 6.37
N GLY A 88 -6.02 10.59 6.99
CA GLY A 88 -5.20 10.56 8.21
C GLY A 88 -3.69 10.36 7.98
N ALA A 89 -3.21 10.49 6.74
CA ALA A 89 -1.79 10.49 6.45
C ALA A 89 -1.17 11.88 6.61
N LYS A 90 0.11 11.90 6.98
CA LYS A 90 0.94 13.11 7.02
C LYS A 90 1.86 13.11 5.81
N SER A 91 1.83 14.17 5.01
CA SER A 91 2.81 14.37 3.94
C SER A 91 4.19 14.62 4.56
N SER A 92 5.14 13.70 4.36
CA SER A 92 6.53 13.88 4.80
C SER A 92 7.33 14.77 3.84
N CYS A 93 6.90 14.88 2.59
CA CYS A 93 7.50 15.73 1.57
C CYS A 93 6.46 16.78 1.09
N PRO A 94 6.82 18.07 0.98
CA PRO A 94 5.94 19.07 0.37
C PRO A 94 5.64 18.71 -1.10
N ARG A 95 4.53 19.18 -1.66
CA ARG A 95 4.26 19.05 -3.10
C ARG A 95 5.47 19.60 -3.87
N LEU A 96 6.15 18.71 -4.59
CA LEU A 96 7.05 19.12 -5.65
C LEU A 96 6.15 19.57 -6.80
N LEU A 97 6.16 20.88 -7.06
CA LEU A 97 5.46 21.52 -8.19
C LEU A 97 5.98 21.00 -9.53
#